data_AF-A0A8C7JIQ6-F1
#
_entry.id   AF-A0A8C7JIQ6-F1
#
_cell.length_a   1.000
_cell.length_b   1.000
_cell.length_c   1.000
_cell.angle_alpha   90.00
_cell.angle_beta   90.00
_cell.angle_gamma   90.00
#
_symmetry.space_group_name_H-M   'P 1'
#
loop_
_entity.id
_entity.type
_entity.pdbx_description
1 polymer ?
#
loop_
_entity_poly.entity_id
_entity_poly.type
_entity_poly.pdbx_seq_one_letter_code
_entity_poly.pdbx_strand_id
1 'polypeptide(L)' 'LALRQALHLVFKVGNRIKAATFYRDVLGMKILHHKEFEEGCKATCTGPFDGKWS' A
#
# COMPACT_ATOMS: atom_id res chain seq x y z
N LEU A 1 10.34 -27.10 -11.02
CA LEU A 1 10.65 -26.11 -9.97
C LEU A 1 9.62 -25.00 -10.04
N ALA A 2 8.94 -24.66 -8.93
CA ALA A 2 8.13 -23.45 -8.89
C ALA A 2 9.07 -22.23 -8.84
N LEU A 3 9.11 -21.44 -9.91
CA LEU A 3 9.80 -20.15 -9.89
C LEU A 3 9.02 -19.18 -8.99
N ARG A 4 9.72 -18.57 -8.04
CA ARG A 4 9.16 -17.53 -7.17
C ARG A 4 9.42 -16.18 -7.81
N GLN A 5 8.38 -15.34 -7.92
CA GLN A 5 8.48 -13.97 -8.42
C GLN A 5 8.12 -12.98 -7.32
N ALA A 6 8.93 -11.93 -7.15
CA ALA A 6 8.59 -10.83 -6.24
C ALA A 6 7.41 -10.03 -6.81
N LEU A 7 6.42 -9.73 -5.97
CA LEU A 7 5.18 -9.09 -6.40
C LEU A 7 5.14 -7.59 -6.07
N HIS A 8 5.33 -7.23 -4.80
CA HIS A 8 5.17 -5.84 -4.33
C HIS A 8 5.91 -5.60 -3.01
N LEU A 9 6.10 -4.32 -2.68
CA LEU A 9 6.56 -3.82 -1.38
C LEU A 9 5.42 -3.04 -0.72
N VAL A 10 5.30 -3.14 0.60
CA VAL A 10 4.26 -2.46 1.39
C VAL A 10 4.89 -1.30 2.16
N PHE A 11 4.30 -0.11 2.02
CA PHE A 11 4.76 1.10 2.70
C PHE A 11 3.68 1.64 3.63
N LYS A 12 4.07 2.08 4.83
CA LYS A 12 3.21 2.88 5.71
C LYS A 12 3.30 4.35 5.29
N VAL A 13 2.17 4.96 4.96
CA VAL A 13 2.09 6.33 4.44
C VAL A 13 1.39 7.25 5.44
N GLY A 14 2.09 8.27 5.94
CA GLY A 14 1.49 9.28 6.83
C GLY A 14 0.78 10.43 6.11
N ASN A 15 1.26 10.84 4.92
CA ASN A 15 0.65 11.91 4.13
C ASN A 15 0.30 11.40 2.72
N ARG A 16 -0.99 11.09 2.51
CA ARG A 16 -1.49 10.49 1.27
C ARG A 16 -1.35 11.40 0.05
N ILE A 17 -1.50 12.72 0.21
CA ILE A 17 -1.39 13.67 -0.90
C ILE A 17 0.04 13.71 -1.43
N LYS A 18 1.02 13.88 -0.52
CA LYS A 18 2.44 13.88 -0.90
C LYS A 18 2.86 12.55 -1.52
N ALA A 19 2.38 11.43 -0.99
CA ALA A 19 2.66 10.11 -1.56
C ALA A 19 2.06 9.95 -2.97
N ALA A 20 0.79 10.34 -3.17
CA ALA A 20 0.14 10.27 -4.47
C ALA A 20 0.87 11.12 -5.53
N THR A 21 1.27 12.35 -5.17
CA THR A 21 2.10 13.20 -6.04
C THR A 21 3.45 12.56 -6.33
N PHE A 22 4.13 12.01 -5.32
CA PHE A 22 5.43 11.36 -5.54
C PHE A 22 5.33 10.17 -6.50
N TYR A 23 4.41 9.23 -6.24
CA TYR A 23 4.29 8.04 -7.09
C TYR A 23 3.83 8.38 -8.51
N ARG A 24 2.85 9.27 -8.68
CA ARG A 24 2.31 9.61 -10.00
C ARG A 24 3.18 10.59 -10.77
N ASP A 25 3.58 11.69 -10.15
CA ASP A 25 4.15 12.84 -10.85
C ASP A 25 5.69 12.80 -10.88
N VAL A 26 6.33 12.19 -9.87
CA VAL A 26 7.80 12.05 -9.83
C VAL A 26 8.24 10.71 -10.41
N LEU A 27 7.61 9.60 -10.00
CA LEU A 27 7.99 8.26 -10.47
C LEU A 27 7.23 7.81 -11.74
N GLY A 28 6.21 8.55 -12.18
CA GLY A 28 5.43 8.18 -13.36
C GLY A 28 4.60 6.89 -13.20
N MET A 29 4.34 6.46 -11.95
CA MET A 29 3.57 5.24 -11.68
C MET A 29 2.06 5.46 -11.87
N LYS A 30 1.33 4.35 -11.99
CA LYS A 30 -0.14 4.33 -12.11
C LYS A 30 -0.77 3.62 -10.93
N ILE A 31 -1.93 4.10 -10.50
CA ILE A 31 -2.76 3.40 -9.52
C ILE A 31 -3.32 2.14 -10.20
N LEU A 32 -3.01 0.97 -9.65
CA LEU A 32 -3.51 -0.31 -10.17
C LEU A 32 -4.84 -0.71 -9.52
N HIS A 33 -4.99 -0.45 -8.22
CA HIS A 33 -6.18 -0.78 -7.43
C HIS A 33 -6.20 0.05 -6.13
N HIS A 34 -7.38 0.47 -5.68
CA HIS A 34 -7.60 1.19 -4.42
C HIS A 34 -8.72 0.49 -3.64
N LYS A 35 -8.53 0.28 -2.33
CA LYS A 35 -9.55 -0.35 -1.48
C LYS A 35 -9.56 0.29 -0.11
N GLU A 36 -10.75 0.59 0.39
CA GLU A 36 -10.96 1.01 1.77
C GLU A 36 -11.23 -0.21 2.65
N PHE A 37 -10.65 -0.21 3.84
CA PHE A 37 -10.81 -1.25 4.84
C PHE A 37 -11.26 -0.65 6.17
N GLU A 38 -12.23 -1.31 6.81
CA GLU A 38 -12.71 -0.90 8.13
C GLU A 38 -11.90 -1.52 9.28
N GLU A 39 -11.35 -2.72 9.04
CA GLU A 39 -10.57 -3.51 9.99
C GLU A 39 -9.08 -3.57 9.61
N GLY A 40 -8.22 -3.82 10.61
CA GLY A 40 -6.79 -4.04 10.39
C GLY A 40 -6.48 -5.18 9.42
N CYS A 41 -5.28 -5.15 8.83
CA CYS A 41 -4.79 -6.21 7.93
C CYS A 41 -4.77 -7.57 8.64
N LYS A 42 -5.56 -8.56 8.15
CA LYS A 42 -5.59 -9.94 8.69
C LYS A 42 -4.22 -10.62 8.72
N ALA A 43 -3.36 -10.27 7.77
CA ALA A 43 -1.98 -10.74 7.71
C ALA A 43 -1.03 -9.98 8.66
N THR A 44 -1.59 -9.20 9.59
CA THR A 44 -0.91 -8.34 10.59
C THR A 44 0.14 -7.39 10.02
N CYS A 45 0.07 -7.13 8.72
CA CYS A 45 1.03 -6.35 7.96
C CYS A 45 1.03 -4.86 8.34
N THR A 46 -0.08 -4.34 8.87
CA THR A 46 -0.19 -2.97 9.38
C THR A 46 0.42 -2.80 10.79
N GLY A 47 0.83 -3.87 11.47
CA GLY A 47 1.40 -3.82 12.82
C GLY A 47 0.35 -3.40 13.87
N PRO A 48 0.64 -2.48 14.80
CA PRO A 48 -0.28 -2.12 15.90
C PRO A 48 -1.50 -1.30 15.44
N PHE A 49 -1.64 -1.02 14.14
CA PHE A 49 -2.75 -0.24 13.60
C PHE A 49 -3.91 -1.17 13.20
N ASP A 50 -4.98 -1.08 13.97
CA ASP A 50 -6.25 -1.84 13.85
C ASP A 50 -7.41 -0.99 13.31
N GLY A 51 -7.19 0.31 13.09
CA GLY A 51 -8.23 1.21 12.58
C GLY A 51 -8.42 1.17 11.06
N LYS A 52 -9.38 1.97 10.58
CA LYS A 52 -9.65 2.18 9.15
C LYS A 52 -8.40 2.57 8.37
N TRP A 53 -8.23 2.00 7.17
CA TRP A 53 -7.11 2.29 6.30
C TRP A 53 -7.45 2.08 4.81
N SER A 54 -6.59 2.64 3.95
CA SER A 54 -6.70 2.63 2.49
C SER A 54 -5.38 2.29 1.85
#